data_AF-A0A7W7SFV3-F1
#
_entry.id   AF-A0A7W7SFV3-F1
#
_cell.length_a   1.000
_cell.length_b   1.000
_cell.length_c   1.000
_cell.angle_alpha   90.00
_cell.angle_beta   90.00
_cell.angle_gamma   90.00
#
_symmetry.space_group_name_H-M   'P 1'
#
loop_
_entity.id
_entity.type
_entity.pdbx_description
1 polymer ?
#
loop_
_entity_poly.entity_id
_entity_poly.type
_entity_poly.pdbx_seq_one_letter_code
_entity_poly.pdbx_strand_id
1 'polypeptide(L)'
;MTRWLSRTVLTWGVVVLAAVAAVSGCGAAGQLHDAGPARPIAARPIAQPLWAAETSAAAASEATVPAPAPLPGITVSGDDIRTVEVRSVLEKDPALRAEEQKALTGCQGCTVRPPEYRDVSGDGRVELITAVLTGSETGYLHVYTLRDGRLYAALAQRVVSGFTAETVGQDLVVREPNGSQVRTATTYQWTDLRLAPLTGPAADATLCEPTPAPAPTAVPSVDPKAGRPKTGSPGPQVSIAPSLPPGKSSGPVPVKPS
;
A
#
# COMPACT_ATOMS: atom_id res chain seq x y z
N MET A 1 -2.91 31.78 -92.15
CA MET A 1 -4.17 31.15 -91.69
C MET A 1 -3.78 30.15 -90.60
N THR A 2 -4.18 30.45 -89.37
CA THR A 2 -3.41 30.13 -88.16
C THR A 2 -4.31 29.39 -87.19
N ARG A 3 -3.86 28.22 -86.72
CA ARG A 3 -4.13 27.59 -85.41
C ARG A 3 -5.60 27.43 -84.97
N TRP A 4 -6.18 26.22 -85.08
CA TRP A 4 -7.41 25.91 -84.31
C TRP A 4 -7.73 24.42 -84.04
N LEU A 5 -6.76 23.52 -83.84
CA LEU A 5 -7.07 22.09 -83.60
C LEU A 5 -6.26 21.43 -82.47
N SER A 6 -5.60 22.18 -81.60
CA SER A 6 -4.64 21.63 -80.63
C SER A 6 -5.05 21.80 -79.15
N ARG A 7 -6.35 21.74 -78.82
CA ARG A 7 -6.81 21.91 -77.43
C ARG A 7 -7.72 20.82 -76.88
N THR A 8 -8.24 19.91 -77.70
CA THR A 8 -9.27 18.95 -77.25
C THR A 8 -8.73 17.57 -76.88
N VAL A 9 -7.50 17.22 -77.27
CA VAL A 9 -6.94 15.87 -77.02
C VAL A 9 -6.17 15.79 -75.69
N LEU A 10 -5.71 16.93 -75.16
CA LEU A 10 -4.86 16.94 -73.95
C LEU A 10 -5.67 16.88 -72.63
N THR A 11 -6.97 17.15 -72.67
CA THR A 11 -7.82 17.19 -71.46
C THR A 11 -8.42 15.84 -71.07
N TRP A 12 -8.47 14.86 -71.98
CA TRP A 12 -9.00 13.51 -71.65
C TRP A 12 -7.94 12.56 -71.10
N GLY A 13 -6.65 12.76 -71.41
CA GLY A 13 -5.57 11.92 -70.87
C GLY A 13 -5.33 12.14 -69.36
N VAL A 14 -5.54 13.36 -68.87
CA VAL A 14 -5.29 13.72 -67.45
C VAL A 14 -6.38 13.17 -66.53
N VAL A 15 -7.63 13.07 -67.00
CA VAL A 15 -8.75 12.58 -66.17
C VAL A 15 -8.68 11.06 -65.98
N VAL A 16 -8.24 10.31 -66.99
CA VAL A 16 -8.10 8.84 -66.88
C VAL A 16 -6.90 8.45 -66.00
N LEU A 17 -5.80 9.21 -66.01
CA LEU A 17 -4.64 8.94 -65.16
C LEU A 17 -4.93 9.24 -63.66
N ALA A 18 -5.76 10.23 -63.37
CA ALA A 18 -6.13 10.59 -62.00
C ALA A 18 -7.10 9.59 -61.35
N ALA A 19 -7.95 8.91 -62.14
CA ALA A 19 -8.90 7.92 -61.62
C ALA A 19 -8.25 6.60 -61.19
N VAL A 20 -7.12 6.21 -61.80
CA VAL A 20 -6.42 4.96 -61.47
C VAL A 20 -5.57 5.10 -60.20
N ALA A 21 -5.11 6.31 -59.85
CA ALA A 21 -4.31 6.54 -58.64
C ALA A 21 -5.14 6.55 -57.34
N ALA A 22 -6.47 6.61 -57.41
CA ALA A 22 -7.34 6.69 -56.24
C ALA A 22 -7.73 5.32 -55.64
N VAL A 23 -7.33 4.20 -56.25
CA VAL A 23 -7.79 2.85 -55.85
C VAL A 23 -6.75 2.08 -54.99
N SER A 24 -5.54 2.62 -54.77
CA SER A 24 -4.50 1.94 -53.96
C SER A 24 -4.44 2.36 -52.49
N GLY A 25 -5.47 3.03 -51.96
CA GLY A 25 -5.44 3.69 -50.65
C GLY A 25 -6.09 2.96 -49.47
N CYS A 26 -6.74 1.80 -49.67
CA CYS A 26 -7.19 0.94 -48.57
C CYS A 26 -6.30 -0.29 -48.50
N GLY A 27 -5.07 -0.11 -48.02
CA GLY A 27 -4.31 -1.22 -47.49
C GLY A 27 -5.14 -1.84 -46.36
N ALA A 28 -5.46 -3.13 -46.48
CA ALA A 28 -6.08 -3.88 -45.40
C ALA A 28 -5.30 -3.57 -44.12
N ALA A 29 -6.00 -3.17 -43.05
CA ALA A 29 -5.38 -3.06 -41.74
C ALA A 29 -4.71 -4.41 -41.48
N GLY A 30 -3.37 -4.44 -41.45
CA GLY A 30 -2.62 -5.66 -41.21
C GLY A 30 -3.17 -6.31 -39.94
N GLN A 31 -3.32 -7.64 -39.97
CA GLN A 31 -3.78 -8.40 -38.81
C GLN A 31 -2.89 -8.04 -37.60
N LEU A 32 -3.50 -7.64 -36.49
CA LEU A 32 -2.79 -7.40 -35.24
C LEU A 32 -2.17 -8.73 -34.81
N HIS A 33 -0.84 -8.79 -34.88
CA HIS A 33 -0.11 -9.95 -34.38
C HIS A 33 0.00 -9.82 -32.87
N ASP A 34 -0.41 -10.87 -32.17
CA ASP A 34 -0.17 -11.01 -30.73
C ASP A 34 1.35 -11.01 -30.49
N ALA A 35 1.82 -10.12 -29.61
CA ALA A 35 3.24 -10.02 -29.24
C ALA A 35 3.69 -11.19 -28.34
N GLY A 36 2.80 -12.15 -28.09
CA GLY A 36 3.01 -13.26 -27.20
C GLY A 36 2.68 -12.89 -25.75
N PRO A 37 2.80 -13.86 -24.83
CA PRO A 37 2.44 -13.66 -23.44
C PRO A 37 3.19 -12.48 -22.83
N ALA A 38 2.46 -11.54 -22.23
CA ALA A 38 3.07 -10.47 -21.47
C ALA A 38 3.94 -11.05 -20.34
N ARG A 39 5.09 -10.40 -20.08
CA ARG A 39 5.91 -10.77 -18.93
C ARG A 39 5.07 -10.66 -17.65
N PRO A 40 5.14 -11.63 -16.74
CA PRO A 40 4.45 -11.53 -15.46
C PRO A 40 4.97 -10.29 -14.72
N ILE A 41 4.05 -9.44 -14.30
CA ILE A 41 4.35 -8.26 -13.48
C ILE A 41 4.40 -8.73 -12.03
N ALA A 42 5.52 -8.47 -11.35
CA ALA A 42 5.62 -8.71 -9.92
C ALA A 42 4.56 -7.87 -9.19
N ALA A 43 3.79 -8.49 -8.30
CA ALA A 43 2.85 -7.76 -7.46
C ALA A 43 3.62 -6.72 -6.63
N ARG A 44 3.16 -5.46 -6.65
CA ARG A 44 3.73 -4.43 -5.79
C ARG A 44 3.36 -4.71 -4.33
N PRO A 45 4.28 -4.48 -3.38
CA PRO A 45 3.93 -4.51 -1.97
C PRO A 45 2.78 -3.55 -1.68
N ILE A 46 1.82 -4.01 -0.88
CA ILE A 46 0.66 -3.21 -0.45
C ILE A 46 1.02 -2.55 0.88
N ALA A 47 0.63 -1.29 1.06
CA ALA A 47 0.81 -0.58 2.31
C ALA A 47 0.02 -1.24 3.45
N GLN A 48 0.70 -1.47 4.57
CA GLN A 48 0.11 -2.04 5.79
C GLN A 48 0.23 -1.04 6.92
N PRO A 49 -0.87 -0.39 7.35
CA PRO A 49 -0.83 0.55 8.45
C PRO A 49 -0.42 -0.15 9.75
N LEU A 50 0.39 0.52 10.57
CA LEU A 50 0.77 0.03 11.89
C LEU A 50 -0.36 0.25 12.90
N TRP A 51 -1.00 1.42 12.86
CA TRP A 51 -2.10 1.79 13.75
C TRP A 51 -3.17 2.56 13.00
N ALA A 52 -4.35 2.68 13.60
CA ALA A 52 -5.39 3.57 13.10
C ALA A 52 -4.90 5.03 13.06
N ALA A 53 -5.30 5.77 12.02
CA ALA A 53 -4.90 7.17 11.87
C ALA A 53 -5.58 8.07 12.91
N GLU A 54 -4.78 8.88 13.60
CA GLU A 54 -5.26 9.94 14.50
C GLU A 54 -5.06 11.29 13.81
N THR A 55 -6.01 12.23 14.00
CA THR A 55 -5.89 13.57 13.41
C THR A 55 -5.22 14.51 14.40
N SER A 56 -4.06 15.04 14.03
CA SER A 56 -3.40 16.17 14.72
C SER A 56 -2.53 16.92 13.71
N ALA A 57 -2.11 18.14 14.03
CA ALA A 57 -1.30 19.02 13.19
C ALA A 57 -0.10 19.56 13.97
N ALA A 58 1.13 19.38 13.47
CA ALA A 58 2.34 20.10 13.91
C ALA A 58 3.46 19.91 12.87
N ALA A 59 4.72 20.29 13.13
CA ALA A 59 5.82 20.29 12.16
C ALA A 59 6.87 19.17 12.40
N ALA A 60 7.36 18.57 11.31
CA ALA A 60 8.26 17.40 11.29
C ALA A 60 9.66 17.66 11.88
N SER A 61 10.36 16.60 12.28
CA SER A 61 11.71 16.65 12.86
C SER A 61 12.67 15.59 12.31
N GLU A 62 13.97 15.83 12.49
CA GLU A 62 15.06 15.05 11.91
C GLU A 62 15.45 13.82 12.76
N ALA A 63 15.96 12.78 12.10
CA ALA A 63 16.40 11.53 12.73
C ALA A 63 17.75 11.68 13.42
N THR A 64 17.93 11.11 14.61
CA THR A 64 19.26 10.94 15.20
C THR A 64 19.27 9.67 16.05
N VAL A 65 20.14 8.72 15.71
CA VAL A 65 20.41 7.54 16.55
C VAL A 65 21.93 7.38 16.73
N PRO A 66 22.46 7.31 17.96
CA PRO A 66 23.87 6.96 18.22
C PRO A 66 24.16 5.50 17.82
N ALA A 67 25.43 5.14 17.59
CA ALA A 67 25.90 3.82 17.10
C ALA A 67 25.08 2.63 17.67
N PRO A 68 24.70 1.60 16.88
CA PRO A 68 23.87 0.51 17.38
C PRO A 68 24.59 -0.21 18.51
N ALA A 69 24.09 -0.04 19.74
CA ALA A 69 24.56 -0.74 20.91
C ALA A 69 23.41 -1.60 21.46
N PRO A 70 23.72 -2.79 22.00
CA PRO A 70 22.70 -3.64 22.58
C PRO A 70 22.08 -2.99 23.81
N LEU A 71 20.76 -3.10 23.95
CA LEU A 71 20.04 -2.60 25.12
C LEU A 71 20.54 -3.32 26.38
N PRO A 72 20.88 -2.58 27.45
CA PRO A 72 21.39 -3.16 28.67
C PRO A 72 20.31 -3.92 29.44
N GLY A 73 20.68 -5.07 30.00
CA GLY A 73 19.83 -5.81 30.96
C GLY A 73 18.62 -6.52 30.36
N ILE A 74 18.52 -6.63 29.04
CA ILE A 74 17.52 -7.46 28.36
C ILE A 74 18.22 -8.54 27.55
N THR A 75 17.87 -9.79 27.84
CA THR A 75 18.25 -10.96 27.05
C THR A 75 16.97 -11.73 26.73
N VAL A 76 16.78 -12.06 25.46
CA VAL A 76 15.62 -12.83 25.00
C VAL A 76 16.02 -14.30 24.94
N SER A 77 15.21 -15.17 25.56
CA SER A 77 15.41 -16.61 25.47
C SER A 77 14.83 -17.09 24.14
N GLY A 78 15.69 -17.48 23.20
CA GLY A 78 15.29 -17.82 21.83
C GLY A 78 15.28 -16.61 20.89
N ASP A 79 14.72 -16.81 19.69
CA ASP A 79 14.81 -15.85 18.58
C ASP A 79 13.47 -15.16 18.25
N ASP A 80 12.54 -15.07 19.22
CA ASP A 80 11.26 -14.40 19.03
C ASP A 80 11.14 -13.12 19.88
N ILE A 81 11.25 -11.97 19.23
CA ILE A 81 11.08 -10.65 19.88
C ILE A 81 9.67 -10.44 20.44
N ARG A 82 8.67 -11.24 20.05
CA ARG A 82 7.30 -11.09 20.59
C ARG A 82 7.19 -11.48 22.06
N THR A 83 8.18 -12.16 22.61
CA THR A 83 8.17 -12.57 24.02
C THR A 83 8.58 -11.46 24.98
N VAL A 84 9.07 -10.31 24.48
CA VAL A 84 9.45 -9.17 25.33
C VAL A 84 8.29 -8.21 25.52
N GLU A 85 8.20 -7.64 26.72
CA GLU A 85 7.20 -6.63 27.05
C GLU A 85 7.69 -5.23 26.63
N VAL A 86 6.87 -4.49 25.89
CA VAL A 86 7.28 -3.25 25.21
C VAL A 86 7.72 -2.14 26.17
N ARG A 87 7.04 -1.96 27.31
CA ARG A 87 7.47 -0.96 28.31
C ARG A 87 8.84 -1.32 28.88
N SER A 88 9.07 -2.59 29.18
CA SER A 88 10.34 -3.07 29.71
C SER A 88 11.49 -2.81 28.73
N VAL A 89 11.25 -2.94 27.41
CA VAL A 89 12.22 -2.56 26.37
C VAL A 89 12.52 -1.06 26.42
N LEU A 90 11.47 -0.23 26.39
CA LEU A 90 11.59 1.23 26.41
C LEU A 90 12.30 1.73 27.69
N GLU A 91 11.97 1.18 28.86
CA GLU A 91 12.60 1.55 30.14
C GLU A 91 14.11 1.24 30.20
N LYS A 92 14.58 0.28 29.40
CA LYS A 92 15.99 -0.11 29.33
C LYS A 92 16.76 0.56 28.22
N ASP A 93 16.09 1.28 27.33
CA ASP A 93 16.74 1.94 26.22
C ASP A 93 17.40 3.27 26.68
N PRO A 94 18.74 3.36 26.63
CA PRO A 94 19.46 4.55 27.11
C PRO A 94 19.27 5.77 26.20
N ALA A 95 18.68 5.60 25.00
CA ALA A 95 18.41 6.68 24.08
C ALA A 95 17.09 7.43 24.37
N LEU A 96 16.27 6.95 25.32
CA LEU A 96 15.02 7.62 25.68
C LEU A 96 15.26 9.03 26.22
N ARG A 97 14.52 9.99 25.66
CA ARG A 97 14.52 11.38 26.13
C ARG A 97 13.73 11.53 27.42
N ALA A 98 13.97 12.61 28.16
CA ALA A 98 13.35 12.85 29.46
C ALA A 98 11.82 12.91 29.39
N GLU A 99 11.28 13.49 28.32
CA GLU A 99 9.85 13.54 28.05
C GLU A 99 9.22 12.15 27.80
N GLU A 100 9.98 11.22 27.22
CA GLU A 100 9.56 9.83 27.01
C GLU A 100 9.54 9.08 28.33
N GLN A 101 10.62 9.21 29.12
CA GLN A 101 10.72 8.62 30.45
C GLN A 101 9.56 9.08 31.34
N LYS A 102 9.24 10.38 31.31
CA LYS A 102 8.07 10.92 32.01
C LYS A 102 6.77 10.29 31.49
N ALA A 103 6.62 10.15 30.17
CA ALA A 103 5.43 9.54 29.59
C ALA A 103 5.23 8.07 30.01
N LEU A 104 6.31 7.31 30.19
CA LEU A 104 6.26 5.94 30.69
C LEU A 104 5.75 5.86 32.14
N THR A 105 6.09 6.84 32.99
CA THR A 105 5.59 6.94 34.37
C THR A 105 4.13 7.36 34.48
N GLY A 106 3.54 7.84 33.37
CA GLY A 106 2.14 8.26 33.28
C GLY A 106 1.98 9.78 33.29
N CYS A 107 1.12 10.26 32.39
CA CYS A 107 0.66 11.64 32.34
C CYS A 107 -0.70 11.70 31.62
N GLN A 108 -1.41 12.82 31.71
CA GLN A 108 -2.63 13.02 30.93
C GLN A 108 -2.30 13.00 29.43
N GLY A 109 -2.92 12.09 28.67
CA GLY A 109 -2.69 11.94 27.23
C GLY A 109 -1.41 11.19 26.86
N CYS A 110 -0.58 10.79 27.83
CA CYS A 110 0.57 9.93 27.57
C CYS A 110 0.10 8.51 27.22
N THR A 111 0.61 7.97 26.11
CA THR A 111 0.24 6.62 25.64
C THR A 111 1.43 5.95 24.99
N VAL A 112 1.68 4.69 25.33
CA VAL A 112 2.55 3.81 24.53
C VAL A 112 1.66 3.10 23.54
N ARG A 113 1.88 3.30 22.24
CA ARG A 113 1.12 2.59 21.20
C ARG A 113 1.42 1.08 21.29
N PRO A 114 0.41 0.21 21.06
CA PRO A 114 0.62 -1.23 21.04
C PRO A 114 1.79 -1.61 20.11
N PRO A 115 2.61 -2.61 20.48
CA PRO A 115 3.71 -3.04 19.64
C PRO A 115 3.17 -3.69 18.37
N GLU A 116 3.69 -3.28 17.23
CA GLU A 116 3.50 -3.92 15.95
C GLU A 116 4.76 -4.69 15.56
N TYR A 117 4.58 -5.83 14.90
CA TYR A 117 5.68 -6.70 14.51
C TYR A 117 5.73 -6.86 12.99
N ARG A 118 6.80 -6.39 12.36
CA ARG A 118 6.98 -6.41 10.90
C ARG A 118 8.43 -6.73 10.57
N ASP A 119 8.65 -7.50 9.50
CA ASP A 119 9.98 -7.78 8.96
C ASP A 119 10.37 -6.62 8.03
N VAL A 120 11.03 -5.61 8.61
CA VAL A 120 11.54 -4.43 7.89
C VAL A 120 13.02 -4.58 7.55
N SER A 121 13.72 -5.52 8.18
CA SER A 121 15.12 -5.85 7.84
C SER A 121 15.24 -6.76 6.62
N GLY A 122 14.20 -7.54 6.34
CA GLY A 122 14.16 -8.50 5.25
C GLY A 122 14.83 -9.84 5.53
N ASP A 123 15.15 -10.12 6.79
CA ASP A 123 15.87 -11.32 7.19
C ASP A 123 14.95 -12.48 7.59
N GLY A 124 13.63 -12.29 7.47
CA GLY A 124 12.60 -13.27 7.84
C GLY A 124 12.22 -13.23 9.32
N ARG A 125 12.87 -12.38 10.14
CA ARG A 125 12.48 -12.08 11.52
C ARG A 125 11.77 -10.75 11.56
N VAL A 126 10.91 -10.60 12.56
CA VAL A 126 10.19 -9.34 12.76
C VAL A 126 10.95 -8.43 13.71
N GLU A 127 10.89 -7.14 13.44
CA GLU A 127 11.23 -6.07 14.36
C GLU A 127 10.01 -5.69 15.21
N LEU A 128 10.26 -5.17 16.41
CA LEU A 128 9.25 -4.55 17.27
C LEU A 128 9.18 -3.06 16.96
N ILE A 129 8.00 -2.58 16.56
CA ILE A 129 7.73 -1.18 16.27
C ILE A 129 6.71 -0.64 17.28
N THR A 130 7.02 0.46 17.95
CA THR A 130 6.12 1.11 18.93
C THR A 130 6.28 2.62 18.90
N ALA A 131 5.40 3.34 19.58
CA ALA A 131 5.56 4.77 19.75
C ALA A 131 5.16 5.25 21.15
N VAL A 132 5.87 6.25 21.65
CA VAL A 132 5.57 6.94 22.91
C VAL A 132 4.96 8.30 22.60
N LEU A 133 3.68 8.47 22.87
CA LEU A 133 3.00 9.76 22.83
C LEU A 133 3.13 10.43 24.18
N THR A 134 3.57 11.70 24.21
CA THR A 134 3.89 12.41 25.46
C THR A 134 2.74 13.25 26.02
N GLY A 135 1.53 13.13 25.45
CA GLY A 135 0.40 14.02 25.78
C GLY A 135 0.57 15.45 25.27
N SER A 136 1.62 15.73 24.50
CA SER A 136 1.88 17.00 23.82
C SER A 136 1.81 16.83 22.29
N GLU A 137 2.18 17.86 21.54
CA GLU A 137 2.31 17.79 20.07
C GLU A 137 3.48 16.90 19.60
N THR A 138 4.25 16.31 20.51
CA THR A 138 5.38 15.43 20.20
C THR A 138 5.11 13.97 20.60
N GLY A 139 5.47 13.05 19.72
CA GLY A 139 5.63 11.63 19.98
C GLY A 139 7.01 11.12 19.56
N TYR A 140 7.26 9.84 19.81
CA TYR A 140 8.53 9.18 19.47
C TYR A 140 8.25 7.80 18.91
N LEU A 141 8.76 7.52 17.71
CA LEU A 141 8.68 6.23 17.05
C LEU A 141 9.97 5.44 17.33
N HIS A 142 9.81 4.22 17.81
CA HIS A 142 10.91 3.31 18.11
C HIS A 142 10.80 2.03 17.30
N VAL A 143 11.94 1.54 16.83
CA VAL A 143 12.07 0.21 16.20
C VAL A 143 13.21 -0.53 16.86
N TYR A 144 12.94 -1.75 17.30
CA TYR A 144 13.91 -2.65 17.91
C TYR A 144 14.06 -3.93 17.10
N THR A 145 15.29 -4.40 16.97
CA THR A 145 15.60 -5.68 16.34
C THR A 145 16.24 -6.63 17.36
N LEU A 146 15.98 -7.92 17.21
CA LEU A 146 16.59 -8.98 18.01
C LEU A 146 17.71 -9.64 17.20
N ARG A 147 18.92 -9.62 17.75
CA ARG A 147 20.08 -10.28 17.15
C ARG A 147 20.90 -10.96 18.23
N ASP A 148 21.20 -12.24 18.02
CA ASP A 148 22.01 -13.05 18.93
C ASP A 148 21.49 -12.99 20.40
N GLY A 149 20.16 -13.05 20.57
CA GLY A 149 19.49 -12.97 21.88
C GLY A 149 19.48 -11.58 22.53
N ARG A 150 19.94 -10.53 21.83
CA ARG A 150 20.05 -9.16 22.35
C ARG A 150 19.25 -8.17 21.50
N LEU A 151 18.63 -7.20 22.17
CA LEU A 151 17.88 -6.15 21.48
C LEU A 151 18.78 -4.98 21.09
N TYR A 152 18.53 -4.40 19.92
CA TYR A 152 19.20 -3.21 19.42
C TYR A 152 18.15 -2.20 18.97
N ALA A 153 18.36 -0.92 19.30
CA ALA A 153 17.56 0.18 18.77
C ALA A 153 17.96 0.42 17.30
N ALA A 154 17.07 0.06 16.37
CA ALA A 154 17.25 0.25 14.94
C ALA A 154 16.77 1.65 14.48
N LEU A 155 15.77 2.21 15.18
CA LEU A 155 15.26 3.58 14.96
C LEU A 155 14.79 4.19 16.28
N ALA A 156 15.08 5.47 16.48
CA ALA A 156 14.48 6.31 17.51
C ALA A 156 14.22 7.70 16.91
N GLN A 157 12.99 7.94 16.47
CA GLN A 157 12.60 9.12 15.70
C GLN A 157 11.63 10.00 16.50
N ARG A 158 11.95 11.29 16.64
CA ARG A 158 10.96 12.27 17.12
C ARG A 158 9.93 12.49 16.02
N VAL A 159 8.66 12.39 16.36
CA VAL A 159 7.55 12.60 15.43
C VAL A 159 6.53 13.57 16.01
N VAL A 160 5.71 14.15 15.14
CA VAL A 160 4.55 14.94 15.52
C VAL A 160 3.42 14.04 16.01
N SER A 161 2.70 14.49 17.04
CA SER A 161 1.48 13.83 17.50
C SER A 161 0.44 13.74 16.37
N GLY A 162 -0.18 12.57 16.20
CA GLY A 162 -1.06 12.25 15.05
C GLY A 162 -0.34 11.87 13.77
N PHE A 163 0.97 11.59 13.82
CA PHE A 163 1.62 10.86 12.74
C PHE A 163 0.95 9.51 12.48
N THR A 164 1.02 9.08 11.22
CA THR A 164 0.72 7.69 10.81
C THR A 164 2.01 7.00 10.41
N ALA A 165 2.03 5.69 10.54
CA ALA A 165 3.15 4.87 10.07
C ALA A 165 2.60 3.60 9.43
N GLU A 166 3.26 3.17 8.36
CA GLU A 166 2.88 2.00 7.58
C GLU A 166 4.14 1.30 7.05
N THR A 167 4.02 0.02 6.71
CA THR A 167 5.06 -0.71 6.00
C THR A 167 4.67 -0.93 4.55
N VAL A 168 5.61 -0.77 3.63
CA VAL A 168 5.44 -1.09 2.21
C VAL A 168 6.55 -2.06 1.83
N GLY A 169 6.27 -3.36 1.96
CA GLY A 169 7.33 -4.36 1.94
C GLY A 169 8.24 -4.18 3.16
N GLN A 170 9.52 -3.94 2.92
CA GLN A 170 10.54 -3.72 3.96
C GLN A 170 10.70 -2.25 4.35
N ASP A 171 10.08 -1.33 3.61
CA ASP A 171 10.18 0.10 3.86
C ASP A 171 9.23 0.50 4.99
N LEU A 172 9.72 1.29 5.95
CA LEU A 172 8.89 1.95 6.95
C LEU A 172 8.58 3.38 6.50
N VAL A 173 7.31 3.68 6.25
CA VAL A 173 6.86 5.01 5.82
C VAL A 173 6.19 5.72 7.00
N VAL A 174 6.73 6.87 7.38
CA VAL A 174 6.20 7.73 8.44
C VAL A 174 5.60 8.97 7.80
N ARG A 175 4.34 9.27 8.10
CA ARG A 175 3.65 10.48 7.61
C ARG A 175 3.31 11.36 8.78
N GLU A 176 3.98 12.49 8.86
CA GLU A 176 3.72 13.51 9.86
C GLU A 176 2.78 14.57 9.25
N PRO A 177 1.78 15.04 10.01
CA PRO A 177 1.08 16.24 9.59
C PRO A 177 2.07 17.41 9.53
N ASN A 178 1.77 18.41 8.70
CA ASN A 178 2.56 19.63 8.54
C ASN A 178 1.58 20.78 8.25
N GLY A 179 0.92 21.31 9.28
CA GLY A 179 -0.20 22.24 9.12
C GLY A 179 -1.51 21.55 8.69
N SER A 180 -2.52 22.34 8.29
CA SER A 180 -3.90 21.86 8.14
C SER A 180 -4.17 20.95 6.94
N GLN A 181 -3.29 20.94 5.93
CA GLN A 181 -3.50 20.20 4.68
C GLN A 181 -2.24 19.53 4.13
N VAL A 182 -1.05 19.78 4.69
CA VAL A 182 0.21 19.22 4.18
C VAL A 182 0.65 18.08 5.10
N ARG A 183 1.20 17.02 4.51
CA ARG A 183 1.84 15.92 5.24
C ARG A 183 3.24 15.74 4.69
N THR A 184 4.22 15.63 5.57
CA THR A 184 5.58 15.20 5.18
C THR A 184 5.62 13.68 5.30
N ALA A 185 6.06 12.99 4.26
CA ALA A 185 6.31 11.55 4.30
C ALA A 185 7.82 11.29 4.29
N THR A 186 8.28 10.46 5.21
CA THR A 186 9.67 9.99 5.28
C THR A 186 9.67 8.48 5.18
N THR A 187 10.37 7.95 4.20
CA THR A 187 10.57 6.51 4.01
C THR A 187 11.90 6.13 4.62
N TYR A 188 11.91 5.09 5.46
CA TYR A 188 13.10 4.54 6.07
C TYR A 188 13.40 3.16 5.50
N GLN A 189 14.67 2.90 5.22
CA GLN A 189 15.17 1.63 4.74
C GLN A 189 16.22 1.04 5.67
N TRP A 190 16.25 -0.28 5.70
CA TRP A 190 17.22 -1.01 6.50
C TRP A 190 18.63 -0.85 5.95
N THR A 191 19.58 -0.53 6.82
CA THR A 191 21.01 -0.41 6.52
C THR A 191 21.81 -0.67 7.80
N ASP A 192 22.63 -1.72 7.82
CA ASP A 192 23.58 -2.02 8.90
C ASP A 192 23.00 -1.95 10.34
N LEU A 193 21.94 -2.72 10.61
CA LEU A 193 21.20 -2.76 11.89
C LEU A 193 20.38 -1.50 12.21
N ARG A 194 20.12 -0.65 11.22
CA ARG A 194 19.35 0.58 11.41
C ARG A 194 18.32 0.77 10.33
N LEU A 195 17.31 1.57 10.64
CA LEU A 195 16.49 2.23 9.65
C LEU A 195 17.04 3.63 9.39
N ALA A 196 17.48 3.89 8.18
CA ALA A 196 17.95 5.20 7.73
C ALA A 196 16.91 5.84 6.79
N PRO A 197 16.65 7.16 6.90
CA PRO A 197 15.76 7.83 5.97
C PRO A 197 16.35 7.77 4.56
N LEU A 198 15.50 7.44 3.58
CA LEU A 198 15.84 7.56 2.17
C LEU A 198 16.08 9.04 1.85
N THR A 199 17.26 9.32 1.30
CA THR A 199 17.65 10.64 0.81
C THR A 199 17.95 10.53 -0.68
N GLY A 200 17.24 11.30 -1.52
CA GLY A 200 17.41 11.27 -2.99
C GLY A 200 16.09 11.16 -3.76
N PRO A 201 16.13 11.10 -5.11
CA PRO A 201 14.95 11.22 -5.98
C PRO A 201 13.88 10.14 -5.79
N ALA A 202 14.18 9.03 -5.11
CA ALA A 202 13.21 8.02 -4.71
C ALA A 202 12.30 8.49 -3.55
N ALA A 203 12.76 9.42 -2.71
CA ALA A 203 11.96 10.02 -1.64
C ALA A 203 10.84 10.94 -2.19
N ASP A 204 11.06 11.52 -3.38
CA ASP A 204 10.12 12.40 -4.08
C ASP A 204 9.20 11.66 -5.06
N ALA A 205 9.24 10.32 -5.06
CA ALA A 205 8.34 9.52 -5.87
C ALA A 205 6.92 9.61 -5.28
N THR A 206 6.18 10.64 -5.69
CA THR A 206 4.73 10.70 -5.54
C THR A 206 4.16 9.38 -6.07
N LEU A 207 3.75 8.51 -5.15
CA LEU A 207 2.99 7.31 -5.50
C LEU A 207 1.84 7.80 -6.38
N CYS A 208 1.79 7.33 -7.63
CA CYS A 208 0.66 7.64 -8.50
C CYS A 208 -0.60 7.20 -7.77
N GLU A 209 -1.36 8.15 -7.23
CA GLU A 209 -2.72 7.89 -6.81
C GLU A 209 -3.43 7.28 -8.02
N PRO A 210 -4.16 6.17 -7.86
CA PRO A 210 -4.97 5.65 -8.93
C PRO A 210 -5.98 6.75 -9.28
N THR A 211 -5.75 7.39 -10.43
CA THR A 211 -6.77 8.26 -11.05
C THR A 211 -8.03 7.41 -11.14
N PRO A 212 -9.18 7.85 -10.58
CA PRO A 212 -10.41 7.10 -10.71
C PRO A 212 -10.68 6.93 -12.21
N ALA A 213 -10.62 5.68 -12.68
CA ALA A 213 -10.90 5.36 -14.06
C ALA A 213 -12.30 5.90 -14.39
N PRO A 214 -12.50 6.57 -15.54
CA PRO A 214 -13.83 7.00 -15.93
C PRO A 214 -14.73 5.76 -15.99
N ALA A 215 -15.88 5.85 -15.31
CA ALA A 215 -16.87 4.78 -15.29
C ALA A 215 -17.18 4.34 -16.73
N PRO A 216 -17.27 3.03 -17.01
CA PRO A 216 -17.63 2.57 -18.34
C PRO A 216 -18.99 3.13 -18.70
N THR A 217 -19.04 3.92 -19.78
CA THR A 217 -20.30 4.40 -20.35
C THR A 217 -21.14 3.18 -20.71
N ALA A 218 -22.32 3.08 -20.08
CA ALA A 218 -23.30 2.05 -20.40
C ALA A 218 -23.59 2.06 -21.90
N VAL A 219 -23.23 0.97 -22.58
CA VAL A 219 -23.67 0.69 -23.94
C VAL A 219 -25.19 0.47 -23.87
N PRO A 220 -26.01 1.12 -24.73
CA PRO A 220 -27.45 0.89 -24.70
C PRO A 220 -27.75 -0.58 -25.00
N SER A 221 -28.42 -1.24 -24.05
CA SER A 221 -28.99 -2.58 -24.25
C SER A 221 -30.04 -2.53 -25.36
N VAL A 222 -29.82 -3.29 -26.42
CA VAL A 222 -30.86 -3.57 -27.41
C VAL A 222 -31.78 -4.63 -26.80
N ASP A 223 -32.99 -4.24 -26.43
CA ASP A 223 -34.07 -5.13 -25.99
C ASP A 223 -34.44 -6.15 -27.09
N PRO A 224 -34.36 -7.46 -26.84
CA PRO A 224 -35.00 -8.44 -27.72
C PRO A 224 -36.47 -8.57 -27.32
N LYS A 225 -37.34 -8.02 -28.18
CA LYS A 225 -38.80 -8.14 -28.08
C LYS A 225 -39.24 -9.62 -28.05
N ALA A 226 -40.04 -9.95 -27.05
CA ALA A 226 -40.60 -11.25 -26.77
C ALA A 226 -41.40 -11.85 -27.95
N GLY A 227 -41.12 -13.12 -28.25
CA GLY A 227 -41.97 -14.02 -29.03
C GLY A 227 -41.78 -15.46 -28.58
N ARG A 228 -42.74 -15.99 -27.81
CA ARG A 228 -42.95 -17.43 -27.50
C ARG A 228 -44.36 -17.80 -28.02
N PRO A 229 -44.79 -19.09 -28.14
CA PRO A 229 -44.22 -20.35 -27.62
C PRO A 229 -44.21 -21.52 -28.66
N LYS A 230 -43.64 -22.72 -28.46
CA LYS A 230 -44.11 -23.82 -27.59
C LYS A 230 -43.20 -25.09 -27.68
N THR A 231 -43.10 -25.78 -26.54
CA THR A 231 -42.95 -27.25 -26.27
C THR A 231 -41.73 -28.09 -26.70
N GLY A 232 -41.07 -28.70 -25.70
CA GLY A 232 -40.24 -29.91 -25.79
C GLY A 232 -39.21 -30.04 -24.65
N SER A 233 -39.46 -30.89 -23.64
CA SER A 233 -38.53 -31.31 -22.56
C SER A 233 -37.94 -32.71 -22.88
N PRO A 234 -36.98 -33.33 -22.15
CA PRO A 234 -36.34 -32.94 -20.87
C PRO A 234 -34.80 -33.18 -20.68
N GLY A 235 -34.21 -32.46 -19.70
CA GLY A 235 -33.14 -32.91 -18.76
C GLY A 235 -31.65 -32.78 -19.15
N PRO A 236 -30.69 -32.82 -18.18
CA PRO A 236 -30.80 -32.78 -16.72
C PRO A 236 -30.08 -31.58 -16.03
N GLN A 237 -30.38 -31.43 -14.74
CA GLN A 237 -29.94 -30.40 -13.80
C GLN A 237 -28.53 -30.64 -13.25
N VAL A 238 -27.81 -29.57 -12.92
CA VAL A 238 -26.87 -29.56 -11.79
C VAL A 238 -27.07 -28.27 -10.99
N SER A 239 -27.63 -28.45 -9.79
CA SER A 239 -27.83 -27.45 -8.76
C SER A 239 -26.79 -27.73 -7.68
N ILE A 240 -25.94 -26.76 -7.32
CA ILE A 240 -25.13 -26.84 -6.09
C ILE A 240 -25.12 -25.46 -5.42
N ALA A 241 -25.95 -25.34 -4.40
CA ALA A 241 -25.81 -24.37 -3.32
C ALA A 241 -25.06 -25.05 -2.17
N PRO A 242 -24.12 -24.39 -1.46
CA PRO A 242 -23.59 -24.91 -0.21
C PRO A 242 -24.58 -24.72 0.94
N SER A 243 -24.85 -25.82 1.63
CA SER A 243 -25.74 -25.94 2.78
C SER A 243 -25.14 -25.35 4.06
N LEU A 244 -25.97 -24.64 4.83
CA LEU A 244 -25.76 -24.35 6.26
C LEU A 244 -25.93 -25.63 7.09
N PRO A 245 -25.12 -25.87 8.14
CA PRO A 245 -25.38 -26.95 9.10
C PRO A 245 -26.46 -26.56 10.12
N PRO A 246 -27.35 -27.51 10.52
CA PRO A 246 -28.32 -27.29 11.59
C PRO A 246 -27.69 -27.49 12.98
N GLY A 247 -28.18 -26.70 13.95
CA GLY A 247 -27.69 -26.67 15.33
C GLY A 247 -28.18 -27.79 16.26
N LYS A 248 -27.68 -27.75 17.50
CA LYS A 248 -28.24 -28.37 18.71
C LYS A 248 -28.08 -27.35 19.84
N SER A 249 -29.15 -26.69 20.28
CA SER A 249 -30.12 -27.11 21.31
C SER A 249 -29.57 -27.10 22.74
N SER A 250 -29.88 -25.99 23.42
CA SER A 250 -30.42 -25.83 24.78
C SER A 250 -30.45 -27.02 25.75
N GLY A 251 -29.95 -26.80 26.96
CA GLY A 251 -30.17 -27.60 28.19
C GLY A 251 -29.53 -26.92 29.42
N PRO A 252 -30.04 -27.10 30.66
CA PRO A 252 -30.46 -25.98 31.52
C PRO A 252 -29.50 -25.56 32.65
N VAL A 253 -29.78 -24.36 33.17
CA VAL A 253 -29.25 -23.73 34.40
C VAL A 253 -29.55 -24.57 35.65
N PRO A 254 -28.60 -24.67 36.59
CA PRO A 254 -28.92 -24.84 38.00
C PRO A 254 -28.40 -23.69 38.88
N VAL A 255 -29.20 -23.47 39.92
CA VAL A 255 -29.22 -22.35 40.88
C VAL A 255 -28.18 -22.55 41.99
N LYS A 256 -27.66 -21.43 42.50
CA LYS A 256 -26.79 -21.33 43.69
C LYS A 256 -27.54 -21.67 45.00
N PRO A 257 -26.89 -22.30 45.97
CA PRO A 257 -27.23 -22.11 47.38
C PRO A 257 -26.09 -21.42 48.15
N SER A 258 -26.53 -20.54 49.08
CA SER A 258 -25.87 -19.84 50.20
C SER A 258 -24.35 -19.77 50.25
#